data_AF-A0A4R4CZM2-F1
#
_entry.id   AF-A0A4R4CZM2-F1
#
_cell.length_a   1.000
_cell.length_b   1.000
_cell.length_c   1.000
_cell.angle_alpha   90.00
_cell.angle_beta   90.00
_cell.angle_gamma   90.00
#
_symmetry.space_group_name_H-M   'P 1'
#
loop_
_entity.id
_entity.type
_entity.pdbx_description
1 polymer ?
#
loop_
_entity_poly.entity_id
_entity_poly.type
_entity_poly.pdbx_seq_one_letter_code
_entity_poly.pdbx_strand_id
1 'polypeptide(L)'
;MIGNLAAQISQFKDPFLGLRLLLSYPLCNWVAEFFLRSREYEKGLEFIGFAQSVIEHNSGLIPELESEIYDRKLITMNLVLLDYLNRWNSYIEYFDQALASKPYTIQYKKENQPAVKEKYIVAEDSRFVQVHFLYPLNERYNITCRKLARQNAGKSVEYLKRHSRAMLPEVEVNRRYTEIIDKLNWLLNN
;
A
#
# COMPACT_ATOMS: atom_id res chain seq x y z
N MET A 1 21.91 -11.44 -5.00
CA MET A 1 21.47 -11.01 -3.66
C MET A 1 20.11 -10.38 -3.83
N ILE A 2 19.03 -11.05 -3.42
CA ILE A 2 17.67 -10.51 -3.59
C ILE A 2 17.52 -9.35 -2.62
N GLY A 3 17.43 -8.14 -3.17
CA GLY A 3 17.49 -6.93 -2.39
C GLY A 3 16.32 -6.74 -1.43
N ASN A 4 16.64 -6.49 -0.16
CA ASN A 4 15.69 -6.00 0.83
C ASN A 4 15.77 -4.46 0.80
N LEU A 5 14.72 -3.82 0.29
CA LEU A 5 14.68 -2.36 0.17
C LEU A 5 14.87 -1.66 1.52
N ALA A 6 14.26 -2.17 2.61
CA ALA A 6 14.43 -1.60 3.94
C ALA A 6 15.90 -1.67 4.40
N ALA A 7 16.56 -2.82 4.21
CA ALA A 7 17.97 -2.97 4.55
C ALA A 7 18.87 -2.04 3.73
N GLN A 8 18.58 -1.88 2.42
CA GLN A 8 19.35 -1.01 1.54
C GLN A 8 19.22 0.47 1.89
N ILE A 9 17.99 0.94 2.14
CA ILE A 9 17.73 2.34 2.51
C ILE A 9 18.37 2.66 3.86
N SER A 10 18.36 1.71 4.79
CA SER A 10 19.00 1.87 6.11
C SER A 10 20.51 2.11 6.03
N GLN A 11 21.15 1.78 4.90
CA GLN A 11 22.59 2.01 4.68
C GLN A 11 22.89 3.40 4.12
N PHE A 12 21.88 4.16 3.70
CA PHE A 12 22.11 5.52 3.20
C PHE A 12 22.48 6.46 4.32
N LYS A 13 23.25 7.49 3.99
CA LYS A 13 23.60 8.57 4.92
C LYS A 13 22.36 9.26 5.48
N ASP A 14 21.32 9.37 4.67
CA ASP A 14 20.00 9.87 5.05
C ASP A 14 18.91 8.88 4.60
N PRO A 15 18.57 7.89 5.46
CA PRO A 15 17.51 6.92 5.17
C PRO A 15 16.13 7.57 5.03
N PHE A 16 15.91 8.70 5.71
CA PHE A 16 14.64 9.42 5.67
C PHE A 16 14.42 10.08 4.30
N LEU A 17 15.42 10.77 3.76
CA LEU A 17 15.37 11.31 2.39
C LEU A 17 15.18 10.20 1.36
N GLY A 18 15.91 9.10 1.48
CA GLY A 18 15.76 7.94 0.60
C GLY A 18 14.34 7.37 0.61
N LEU A 19 13.75 7.26 1.80
CA LEU A 19 12.36 6.81 1.94
C LEU A 19 11.36 7.80 1.33
N ARG A 20 11.50 9.11 1.58
CA ARG A 20 10.61 10.14 1.01
C ARG A 20 10.59 10.06 -0.52
N LEU A 21 11.75 9.90 -1.16
CA LEU A 21 11.86 9.71 -2.60
C LEU A 21 11.12 8.45 -3.07
N LEU A 22 11.31 7.33 -2.37
CA LEU A 22 10.63 6.07 -2.70
C LEU A 22 9.11 6.14 -2.51
N LEU A 23 8.60 6.95 -1.59
CA LEU A 23 7.17 7.16 -1.37
C LEU A 23 6.58 8.28 -2.25
N SER A 24 7.43 9.01 -2.95
CA SER A 24 7.06 10.08 -3.89
C SER A 24 6.84 9.56 -5.32
N TYR A 25 6.10 10.31 -6.12
CA TYR A 25 5.94 10.00 -7.55
C TYR A 25 7.26 10.27 -8.31
N PRO A 26 7.67 9.42 -9.26
CA PRO A 26 7.02 8.18 -9.71
C PRO A 26 7.44 6.92 -8.94
N LEU A 27 8.48 6.98 -8.11
CA LEU A 27 9.09 5.80 -7.48
C LEU A 27 8.13 4.98 -6.62
N CYS A 28 7.15 5.61 -5.97
CA CYS A 28 6.14 4.88 -5.18
C CYS A 28 5.37 3.84 -6.00
N ASN A 29 5.08 4.14 -7.28
CA ASN A 29 4.43 3.19 -8.16
C ASN A 29 5.37 2.01 -8.44
N TRP A 30 6.65 2.28 -8.59
CA TRP A 30 7.65 1.28 -8.94
C TRP A 30 7.96 0.37 -7.77
N VAL A 31 8.01 0.91 -6.56
CA VAL A 31 8.12 0.15 -5.30
C VAL A 31 6.94 -0.80 -5.16
N ALA A 32 5.71 -0.31 -5.34
CA ALA A 32 4.52 -1.16 -5.30
C ALA A 32 4.58 -2.24 -6.39
N GLU A 33 4.93 -1.88 -7.63
CA GLU A 33 5.07 -2.83 -8.73
C GLU A 33 6.17 -3.87 -8.49
N PHE A 34 7.29 -3.49 -7.86
CA PHE A 34 8.35 -4.43 -7.52
C PHE A 34 7.83 -5.51 -6.60
N PHE A 35 7.20 -5.15 -5.47
CA PHE A 35 6.67 -6.17 -4.56
C PHE A 35 5.60 -7.04 -5.22
N LEU A 36 4.71 -6.44 -6.02
CA LEU A 36 3.62 -7.17 -6.67
C LEU A 36 4.10 -8.10 -7.80
N ARG A 37 4.93 -7.58 -8.72
CA ARG A 37 5.40 -8.34 -9.88
C ARG A 37 6.47 -9.34 -9.50
N SER A 38 7.33 -9.02 -8.54
CA SER A 38 8.36 -9.94 -8.03
C SER A 38 7.79 -10.94 -7.03
N ARG A 39 6.54 -10.76 -6.58
CA ARG A 39 5.85 -11.61 -5.61
C ARG A 39 6.59 -11.67 -4.26
N GLU A 40 7.23 -10.56 -3.89
CA GLU A 40 7.98 -10.38 -2.64
C GLU A 40 7.05 -9.77 -1.58
N TYR A 41 5.87 -10.35 -1.39
CA TYR A 41 4.81 -9.70 -0.62
C TYR A 41 5.15 -9.55 0.87
N GLU A 42 5.79 -10.56 1.48
CA GLU A 42 6.26 -10.49 2.87
C GLU A 42 7.29 -9.38 3.06
N LYS A 43 8.28 -9.28 2.16
CA LYS A 43 9.25 -8.17 2.18
C LYS A 43 8.58 -6.82 1.94
N GLY A 44 7.47 -6.79 1.19
CA GLY A 44 6.64 -5.61 1.05
C GLY A 44 6.02 -5.18 2.38
N LEU A 45 5.52 -6.13 3.18
CA LEU A 45 5.01 -5.84 4.52
C LEU A 45 6.13 -5.37 5.47
N GLU A 46 7.32 -5.98 5.40
CA GLU A 46 8.50 -5.53 6.15
C GLU A 46 8.89 -4.08 5.77
N PHE A 47 8.90 -3.77 4.48
CA PHE A 47 9.16 -2.42 3.98
C PHE A 47 8.13 -1.41 4.49
N ILE A 48 6.86 -1.77 4.58
CA ILE A 48 5.82 -0.90 5.14
C ILE A 48 6.09 -0.60 6.62
N GLY A 49 6.41 -1.62 7.42
CA GLY A 49 6.75 -1.42 8.83
C GLY A 49 7.98 -0.54 9.01
N PHE A 50 9.01 -0.75 8.19
CA PHE A 50 10.18 0.13 8.15
C PHE A 50 9.80 1.57 7.79
N ALA A 51 9.01 1.76 6.73
CA ALA A 51 8.60 3.08 6.27
C ALA A 51 7.80 3.84 7.33
N GLN A 52 6.86 3.17 7.99
CA GLN A 52 6.07 3.74 9.08
C GLN A 52 6.96 4.18 10.24
N SER A 53 7.89 3.32 10.66
CA SER A 53 8.85 3.65 11.71
C SER A 53 9.67 4.89 11.34
N VAL A 54 10.25 4.95 10.14
CA VAL A 54 11.04 6.11 9.72
C VAL A 54 10.18 7.39 9.65
N ILE A 55 8.94 7.31 9.15
CA ILE A 55 8.02 8.46 9.12
C ILE A 55 7.69 8.95 10.53
N GLU A 56 7.39 8.03 11.46
CA GLU A 56 7.05 8.37 12.84
C GLU A 56 8.19 9.09 13.55
N HIS A 57 9.42 8.57 13.43
CA HIS A 57 10.63 9.18 14.00
C HIS A 57 10.96 10.56 13.40
N ASN A 58 10.44 10.86 12.20
CA ASN A 58 10.68 12.13 11.50
C ASN A 58 9.40 12.97 11.36
N SER A 59 8.35 12.69 12.14
CA SER A 59 7.04 13.33 12.02
C SER A 59 7.09 14.86 12.13
N GLY A 60 8.01 15.41 12.93
CA GLY A 60 8.24 16.86 13.03
C GLY A 60 8.90 17.52 11.80
N LEU A 61 9.37 16.73 10.84
CA LEU A 61 10.05 17.19 9.62
C LEU A 61 9.19 17.05 8.36
N ILE A 62 8.03 16.42 8.46
CA ILE A 62 7.14 16.11 7.32
C ILE A 62 5.91 17.02 7.41
N PRO A 63 5.61 17.81 6.37
CA PRO A 63 4.33 18.52 6.29
C PRO A 63 3.15 17.56 6.45
N GLU A 64 2.10 17.99 7.15
CA GLU A 64 0.94 17.14 7.46
C GLU A 64 0.33 16.48 6.21
N LEU A 65 0.14 17.27 5.14
CA LEU A 65 -0.38 16.77 3.86
C LEU A 65 0.53 15.69 3.23
N GLU A 66 1.85 15.85 3.34
CA GLU A 66 2.80 14.87 2.82
C GLU A 66 2.76 13.58 3.65
N SER A 67 2.64 13.71 4.98
CA SER A 67 2.47 12.58 5.90
C SER A 67 1.19 11.79 5.60
N GLU A 68 0.06 12.48 5.37
CA GLU A 68 -1.19 11.85 4.93
C GLU A 68 -1.00 11.09 3.61
N ILE A 69 -0.35 11.70 2.62
CA ILE A 69 -0.12 11.07 1.31
C ILE A 69 0.67 9.77 1.46
N TYR A 70 1.69 9.77 2.31
CA TYR A 70 2.48 8.58 2.60
C TYR A 70 1.67 7.51 3.32
N ASP A 71 0.92 7.87 4.36
CA ASP A 71 0.13 6.90 5.12
C ASP A 71 -0.95 6.25 4.23
N ARG A 72 -1.65 7.03 3.40
CA ARG A 72 -2.61 6.50 2.41
C ARG A 72 -1.97 5.51 1.44
N LYS A 73 -0.76 5.78 0.96
CA LYS A 73 -0.01 4.87 0.07
C LYS A 73 0.34 3.58 0.80
N LEU A 74 0.88 3.68 2.01
CA LEU A 74 1.28 2.53 2.83
C LEU A 74 0.08 1.66 3.22
N ILE A 75 -1.04 2.26 3.62
CA ILE A 75 -2.31 1.55 3.89
C ILE A 75 -2.79 0.80 2.64
N THR A 76 -2.82 1.48 1.49
CA THR A 76 -3.25 0.87 0.23
C THR A 76 -2.35 -0.30 -0.15
N MET A 77 -1.03 -0.13 -0.05
CA MET A 77 -0.08 -1.19 -0.35
C MET A 77 -0.23 -2.37 0.61
N ASN A 78 -0.38 -2.13 1.92
CA ASN A 78 -0.59 -3.17 2.92
C ASN A 78 -1.82 -4.03 2.59
N LEU A 79 -2.96 -3.38 2.31
CA LEU A 79 -4.20 -4.06 1.91
C LEU A 79 -3.97 -4.95 0.68
N VAL A 80 -3.29 -4.45 -0.36
CA VAL A 80 -3.01 -5.26 -1.54
C VAL A 80 -2.13 -6.47 -1.18
N LEU A 81 -1.06 -6.28 -0.42
CA LEU A 81 -0.14 -7.35 -0.04
C LEU A 81 -0.82 -8.43 0.82
N LEU A 82 -1.66 -8.03 1.79
CA LEU A 82 -2.44 -8.97 2.61
C LEU A 82 -3.39 -9.84 1.78
N ASP A 83 -4.08 -9.24 0.81
CA ASP A 83 -4.97 -9.98 -0.09
C ASP A 83 -4.18 -10.93 -1.01
N TYR A 84 -3.00 -10.55 -1.48
CA TYR A 84 -2.12 -11.40 -2.29
C TYR A 84 -1.51 -12.57 -1.49
N LEU A 85 -1.22 -12.36 -0.21
CA LEU A 85 -0.81 -13.41 0.73
C LEU A 85 -1.96 -14.30 1.21
N ASN A 86 -3.20 -14.01 0.77
CA ASN A 86 -4.43 -14.68 1.22
C ASN A 86 -4.68 -14.53 2.74
N ARG A 87 -4.11 -13.50 3.37
CA ARG A 87 -4.36 -13.14 4.78
C ARG A 87 -5.66 -12.32 4.88
N TRP A 88 -6.76 -12.91 4.43
CA TRP A 88 -8.04 -12.20 4.27
C TRP A 88 -8.63 -11.70 5.58
N ASN A 89 -8.42 -12.43 6.68
CA ASN A 89 -8.82 -11.97 8.01
C ASN A 89 -8.09 -10.67 8.37
N SER A 90 -6.76 -10.66 8.28
CA SER A 90 -5.92 -9.48 8.55
C SER A 90 -6.22 -8.33 7.58
N TYR A 91 -6.57 -8.60 6.32
CA TYR A 91 -7.03 -7.59 5.38
C TYR A 91 -8.27 -6.86 5.91
N ILE A 92 -9.28 -7.61 6.35
CA ILE A 92 -10.56 -7.07 6.79
C ILE A 92 -10.37 -6.27 8.08
N GLU A 93 -9.67 -6.84 9.06
CA GLU A 93 -9.32 -6.18 10.31
C GLU A 93 -8.60 -4.86 10.07
N TYR A 94 -7.57 -4.87 9.21
CA TYR A 94 -6.80 -3.67 8.89
C TYR A 94 -7.62 -2.63 8.11
N PHE A 95 -8.48 -3.06 7.18
CA PHE A 95 -9.38 -2.16 6.46
C PHE A 95 -10.35 -1.47 7.41
N ASP A 96 -11.00 -2.22 8.29
CA ASP A 96 -12.00 -1.70 9.22
C ASP A 96 -11.34 -0.79 10.28
N GLN A 97 -10.15 -1.15 10.76
CA GLN A 97 -9.35 -0.28 11.63
C GLN A 97 -8.96 1.03 10.93
N ALA A 98 -8.46 0.96 9.69
CA ALA A 98 -8.09 2.16 8.94
C ALA A 98 -9.30 3.06 8.64
N LEU A 99 -10.45 2.48 8.31
CA LEU A 99 -11.72 3.21 8.13
C LEU A 99 -12.18 3.91 9.41
N ALA A 100 -12.00 3.28 10.57
CA ALA A 100 -12.43 3.84 11.85
C ALA A 100 -11.48 4.91 12.42
N SER A 101 -10.19 4.83 12.09
CA SER A 101 -9.14 5.62 12.76
C SER A 101 -8.49 6.71 11.91
N LYS A 102 -8.63 6.67 10.58
CA LYS A 102 -7.96 7.61 9.68
C LYS A 102 -8.96 8.65 9.16
N PRO A 103 -8.69 9.97 9.28
CA PRO A 103 -9.62 11.00 8.84
C PRO A 103 -9.50 11.36 7.35
N TYR A 104 -8.75 10.58 6.56
CA TYR A 104 -8.36 10.98 5.21
C TYR A 104 -9.51 10.89 4.22
N THR A 105 -9.69 11.95 3.43
CA THR A 105 -10.81 12.06 2.51
C THR A 105 -10.40 12.27 1.06
N ILE A 106 -11.32 11.96 0.16
CA ILE A 106 -11.31 12.29 -1.25
C ILE A 106 -12.57 13.11 -1.50
N GLN A 107 -12.41 14.22 -2.22
CA GLN A 107 -13.50 15.13 -2.52
C GLN A 107 -14.06 14.85 -3.92
N TYR A 108 -15.38 14.67 -4.01
CA TYR A 108 -16.12 14.54 -5.26
C TYR A 108 -17.07 15.73 -5.42
N LYS A 109 -17.27 16.19 -6.66
CA LYS A 109 -18.38 17.11 -6.96
C LYS A 109 -19.70 16.35 -6.93
N LYS A 110 -20.77 16.95 -6.37
CA LYS A 110 -22.10 16.31 -6.27
C LYS A 110 -22.65 15.89 -7.63
N GLU A 111 -22.44 16.69 -8.67
CA GLU A 111 -22.83 16.39 -10.05
C GLU A 111 -22.20 15.09 -10.60
N ASN A 112 -21.04 14.69 -10.07
CA ASN A 112 -20.29 13.50 -10.48
C ASN A 112 -20.11 12.53 -9.31
N GLN A 113 -21.01 12.57 -8.31
CA GLN A 113 -20.88 11.74 -7.13
C GLN A 113 -21.06 10.26 -7.51
N PRO A 114 -20.09 9.39 -7.19
CA PRO A 114 -20.29 7.96 -7.36
C PRO A 114 -21.36 7.46 -6.37
N ALA A 115 -21.89 6.24 -6.54
CA ALA A 115 -22.85 5.65 -5.60
C ALA A 115 -22.16 5.26 -4.26
N VAL A 116 -21.81 6.28 -3.47
CA VAL A 116 -21.08 6.15 -2.20
C VAL A 116 -22.00 5.55 -1.14
N LYS A 117 -21.54 4.48 -0.48
CA LYS A 117 -22.25 3.93 0.69
C LYS A 117 -22.08 4.89 1.87
N GLU A 118 -23.14 5.06 2.64
CA GLU A 118 -23.22 5.98 3.79
C GLU A 118 -22.02 5.86 4.75
N LYS A 119 -21.54 4.64 5.03
CA LYS A 119 -20.38 4.39 5.91
C LYS A 119 -19.06 5.05 5.47
N TYR A 120 -18.96 5.54 4.25
CA TYR A 120 -17.79 6.25 3.74
C TYR A 120 -17.99 7.76 3.62
N ILE A 121 -19.21 8.27 3.80
CA ILE A 121 -19.47 9.71 3.73
C ILE A 121 -18.99 10.33 5.04
N VAL A 122 -18.08 11.30 4.94
CA VAL A 122 -17.51 12.02 6.08
C VAL A 122 -18.19 13.38 6.26
N ALA A 123 -18.38 14.10 5.17
CA ALA A 123 -19.09 15.38 5.16
C ALA A 123 -19.66 15.66 3.77
N GLU A 124 -20.65 16.56 3.70
CA GLU A 124 -21.19 17.06 2.45
C GLU A 124 -21.59 18.53 2.56
N ASP A 125 -21.46 19.26 1.45
CA ASP A 125 -21.97 20.63 1.31
C ASP A 125 -22.83 20.75 0.04
N SER A 126 -23.18 21.98 -0.38
CA SER A 126 -24.03 22.20 -1.56
C SER A 126 -23.39 21.79 -2.89
N ARG A 127 -22.05 21.66 -2.95
CA ARG A 127 -21.27 21.41 -4.17
C ARG A 127 -20.45 20.12 -4.11
N PHE A 128 -20.05 19.68 -2.92
CA PHE A 128 -19.09 18.60 -2.74
C PHE A 128 -19.55 17.56 -1.72
N VAL A 129 -19.00 16.35 -1.89
CA VAL A 129 -19.07 15.27 -0.90
C VAL A 129 -17.65 14.84 -0.59
N GLN A 130 -17.32 14.83 0.70
CA GLN A 130 -16.08 14.30 1.24
C GLN A 130 -16.29 12.84 1.63
N VAL A 131 -15.50 11.97 1.03
CA VAL A 131 -15.63 10.52 1.17
C VAL A 131 -14.32 9.96 1.72
N HIS A 132 -14.38 9.03 2.65
CA HIS A 132 -13.20 8.37 3.18
C HIS A 132 -12.36 7.73 2.07
N PHE A 133 -11.04 7.88 2.12
CA PHE A 133 -10.14 7.49 1.02
C PHE A 133 -10.15 5.99 0.67
N LEU A 134 -10.66 5.14 1.56
CA LEU A 134 -10.83 3.70 1.31
C LEU A 134 -12.05 3.36 0.46
N TYR A 135 -12.94 4.31 0.15
CA TYR A 135 -14.12 4.05 -0.69
C TYR A 135 -13.80 3.36 -2.03
N PRO A 136 -12.75 3.78 -2.80
CA PRO A 136 -12.37 3.09 -4.03
C PRO A 136 -11.99 1.61 -3.85
N LEU A 137 -11.66 1.19 -2.62
CA LEU A 137 -11.29 -0.18 -2.28
C LEU A 137 -12.48 -1.01 -1.76
N ASN A 138 -13.69 -0.42 -1.62
CA ASN A 138 -14.87 -1.11 -1.10
C ASN A 138 -15.25 -2.35 -1.92
N GLU A 139 -15.14 -2.32 -3.25
CA GLU A 139 -15.41 -3.52 -4.06
C GLU A 139 -14.46 -4.65 -3.71
N ARG A 140 -13.16 -4.34 -3.56
CA ARG A 140 -12.16 -5.33 -3.18
C ARG A 140 -12.41 -5.86 -1.77
N TYR A 141 -12.77 -5.01 -0.82
CA TYR A 141 -13.19 -5.42 0.53
C TYR A 141 -14.33 -6.45 0.46
N ASN A 142 -15.40 -6.18 -0.30
CA ASN A 142 -16.52 -7.11 -0.43
C ASN A 142 -16.11 -8.45 -1.08
N ILE A 143 -15.19 -8.42 -2.05
CA ILE A 143 -14.59 -9.64 -2.61
C ILE A 143 -13.84 -10.41 -1.51
N THR A 144 -12.99 -9.75 -0.75
CA THR A 144 -12.20 -10.37 0.33
C THR A 144 -13.10 -10.99 1.41
N CYS A 145 -14.17 -10.32 1.84
CA CYS A 145 -15.16 -10.89 2.78
C CYS A 145 -15.79 -12.18 2.23
N ARG A 146 -16.15 -12.21 0.95
CA ARG A 146 -16.70 -13.43 0.30
C ARG A 146 -15.68 -14.56 0.24
N LYS A 147 -14.40 -14.25 -0.02
CA LYS A 147 -13.31 -15.25 -0.01
C LYS A 147 -13.15 -15.88 1.39
N LEU A 148 -13.11 -15.05 2.43
CA LEU A 148 -13.01 -15.53 3.82
C LEU A 148 -14.23 -16.35 4.24
N ALA A 149 -15.45 -15.89 3.94
CA ALA A 149 -16.66 -16.64 4.23
C ALA A 149 -16.67 -18.03 3.54
N ARG A 150 -16.17 -18.10 2.30
CA ARG A 150 -16.01 -19.37 1.58
C ARG A 150 -15.01 -20.30 2.26
N GLN A 151 -13.86 -19.78 2.71
CA GLN A 151 -12.85 -20.54 3.45
C GLN A 151 -13.41 -21.08 4.77
N ASN A 152 -14.11 -20.23 5.54
CA ASN A 152 -14.72 -20.61 6.82
C ASN A 152 -15.82 -21.66 6.66
N ALA A 153 -16.50 -21.68 5.51
CA ALA A 153 -17.47 -22.71 5.15
C ALA A 153 -16.83 -24.03 4.67
N GLY A 154 -15.50 -24.18 4.75
CA GLY A 154 -14.77 -25.38 4.32
C GLY A 154 -14.73 -25.60 2.80
N LYS A 155 -15.15 -24.61 2.00
CA LYS A 155 -15.11 -24.72 0.53
C LYS A 155 -13.69 -24.46 0.03
N SER A 156 -13.27 -25.22 -0.99
CA SER A 156 -11.96 -25.01 -1.62
C SER A 156 -11.81 -23.57 -2.14
N VAL A 157 -10.64 -23.00 -1.86
CA VAL A 157 -10.21 -21.66 -2.28
C VAL A 157 -8.87 -21.66 -3.01
N GLU A 158 -8.33 -22.83 -3.37
CA GLU A 158 -7.02 -22.93 -4.04
C GLU A 158 -6.95 -22.12 -5.33
N TYR A 159 -8.00 -22.16 -6.15
CA TYR A 159 -8.11 -21.39 -7.38
C TYR A 159 -8.18 -19.87 -7.16
N LEU A 160 -8.44 -19.43 -5.92
CA LEU A 160 -8.44 -18.02 -5.53
C LEU A 160 -7.07 -17.54 -5.05
N LYS A 161 -6.15 -18.47 -4.75
CA LYS A 161 -4.80 -18.15 -4.28
C LYS A 161 -3.93 -17.68 -5.44
N ARG A 162 -3.07 -16.71 -5.16
CA ARG A 162 -2.10 -16.17 -6.12
C ARG A 162 -0.90 -17.11 -6.27
N HIS A 163 -0.26 -17.07 -7.44
CA HIS A 163 0.97 -17.80 -7.71
C HIS A 163 2.10 -17.40 -6.75
N SER A 164 2.93 -18.38 -6.38
CA SER A 164 4.04 -18.19 -5.45
C SER A 164 5.26 -17.53 -6.10
N ARG A 165 6.15 -17.00 -5.25
CA ARG A 165 7.47 -16.48 -5.64
C ARG A 165 8.35 -17.52 -6.34
N ALA A 166 8.19 -18.80 -5.99
CA ALA A 166 8.99 -19.91 -6.52
C ALA A 166 8.86 -20.10 -8.04
N MET A 167 7.79 -19.58 -8.65
CA MET A 167 7.55 -19.64 -10.09
C MET A 167 8.19 -18.47 -10.87
N LEU A 168 9.03 -17.64 -10.24
CA LEU A 168 9.71 -16.52 -10.89
C LEU A 168 11.24 -16.72 -10.86
N PRO A 169 11.94 -16.55 -12.00
CA PRO A 169 13.39 -16.57 -12.03
C PRO A 169 14.02 -15.50 -11.14
N GLU A 170 15.13 -15.83 -10.47
CA GLU A 170 15.83 -14.88 -9.60
C GLU A 170 16.37 -13.67 -10.37
N VAL A 171 16.85 -13.88 -11.59
CA VAL A 171 17.37 -12.83 -12.48
C VAL A 171 16.35 -11.70 -12.70
N GLU A 172 15.07 -12.03 -12.86
CA GLU A 172 14.02 -11.04 -13.12
C GLU A 172 13.70 -10.21 -11.86
N VAL A 173 13.79 -10.82 -10.68
CA VAL A 173 13.60 -10.10 -9.42
C VAL A 173 14.79 -9.20 -9.12
N ASN A 174 16.01 -9.68 -9.36
CA ASN A 174 17.22 -8.86 -9.21
C ASN A 174 17.20 -7.67 -10.18
N ARG A 175 16.80 -7.86 -11.45
CA ARG A 175 16.67 -6.78 -12.44
C ARG A 175 15.75 -5.65 -11.93
N ARG A 176 14.55 -5.99 -11.46
CA ARG A 176 13.57 -5.01 -10.96
C ARG A 176 14.04 -4.30 -9.69
N TYR A 177 14.74 -5.02 -8.82
CA TYR A 177 15.34 -4.42 -7.64
C TYR A 177 16.39 -3.38 -8.03
N THR A 178 17.32 -3.74 -8.92
CA THR A 178 18.36 -2.84 -9.43
C THR A 178 17.76 -1.59 -10.08
N GLU A 179 16.68 -1.73 -10.86
CA GLU A 179 16.01 -0.58 -11.49
C GLU A 179 15.51 0.45 -10.48
N ILE A 180 14.98 0.02 -9.33
CA ILE A 180 14.54 0.93 -8.27
C ILE A 180 15.75 1.62 -7.64
N ILE A 181 16.80 0.86 -7.32
CA ILE A 181 17.99 1.38 -6.64
C ILE A 181 18.74 2.36 -7.53
N ASP A 182 18.93 2.05 -8.81
CA ASP A 182 19.62 2.93 -9.76
C ASP A 182 18.90 4.28 -9.89
N LYS A 183 17.57 4.28 -9.87
CA LYS A 183 16.78 5.52 -9.96
C LYS A 183 16.75 6.30 -8.67
N LEU A 184 16.71 5.61 -7.54
CA LEU A 184 16.85 6.25 -6.25
C LEU A 184 18.22 6.93 -6.13
N ASN A 185 19.29 6.22 -6.48
CA ASN A 185 20.65 6.77 -6.49
C ASN A 185 20.78 7.94 -7.47
N TRP A 186 20.17 7.85 -8.64
CA TRP A 186 20.15 8.97 -9.59
C TRP A 186 19.48 10.21 -8.99
N LEU A 187 18.34 10.06 -8.31
CA LEU A 187 17.64 11.16 -7.63
C LEU A 187 18.36 11.70 -6.40
N LEU A 188 19.21 10.92 -5.73
CA LEU A 188 19.99 11.38 -4.59
C LEU A 188 21.24 12.18 -5.00
N ASN A 189 21.70 11.99 -6.23
CA ASN A 189 22.92 12.62 -6.77
C ASN A 189 22.63 13.83 -7.68
N ASN A 190 21.36 14.14 -7.96
CA ASN A 190 20.92 15.28 -8.77
C ASN A 190 19.94 16.14 -7.96
#